data_AF-A0A6C1KQR7-F1
#
_entry.id   AF-A0A6C1KQR7-F1
#
_cell.length_a   1.000
_cell.length_b   1.000
_cell.length_c   1.000
_cell.angle_alpha   90.00
_cell.angle_beta   90.00
_cell.angle_gamma   90.00
#
_symmetry.space_group_name_H-M   'P 1'
#
loop_
_entity.id
_entity.type
_entity.pdbx_description
1 polymer ?
#
loop_
_entity_poly.entity_id
_entity_poly.type
_entity_poly.pdbx_seq_one_letter_code
_entity_poly.pdbx_strand_id
1 'polypeptide(L)' 'MHNKRLEALRANPGGEWRPADIEITASQYAMKFRKVTGTHVVFTHPSVPDCVAVPMKQKIRAVHVKAFVAMVDRMDALDR' A
#
# COMPACT_ATOMS: atom_id res chain seq x y z
N MET A 1 -10.01 -12.00 3.25
CA MET A 1 -9.46 -11.95 4.63
C MET A 1 -9.63 -10.54 5.18
N HIS A 2 -10.20 -10.35 6.38
CA HIS A 2 -10.40 -9.02 6.95
C HIS A 2 -9.11 -8.51 7.60
N ASN A 3 -8.38 -7.65 6.89
CA ASN A 3 -7.14 -7.09 7.38
C ASN A 3 -7.42 -5.82 8.19
N LYS A 4 -7.42 -5.92 9.53
CA LYS A 4 -7.65 -4.79 10.45
C LYS A 4 -6.77 -3.56 10.15
N ARG A 5 -5.55 -3.77 9.63
CA ARG A 5 -4.64 -2.67 9.30
C ARG A 5 -5.05 -1.98 8.00
N LEU A 6 -5.53 -2.73 7.01
CA LEU A 6 -6.09 -2.14 5.78
C LEU A 6 -7.33 -1.29 6.09
N GLU A 7 -8.19 -1.76 6.99
CA GLU A 7 -9.35 -0.98 7.43
C GLU A 7 -8.94 0.30 8.15
N ALA A 8 -7.91 0.25 8.98
CA ALA A 8 -7.36 1.44 9.63
C ALA A 8 -6.76 2.42 8.60
N LEU A 9 -6.06 1.93 7.57
CA LEU A 9 -5.55 2.73 6.45
C LEU A 9 -6.70 3.38 5.64
N ARG A 10 -7.81 2.66 5.43
CA ARG A 10 -9.04 3.17 4.79
C ARG A 10 -9.73 4.24 5.64
N ALA A 11 -9.87 4.00 6.94
CA ALA A 11 -10.59 4.89 7.85
C ALA A 11 -9.81 6.18 8.15
N ASN A 12 -8.47 6.11 8.25
CA ASN A 12 -7.63 7.27 8.53
C ASN A 12 -6.40 7.34 7.62
N PRO A 13 -6.55 7.67 6.34
CA PRO A 13 -5.41 7.74 5.42
C PRO A 13 -4.41 8.86 5.77
N GLY A 14 -4.81 9.86 6.57
CA GLY A 14 -3.93 10.97 7.03
C GLY A 14 -3.18 10.70 8.33
N GLY A 15 -3.30 9.49 8.90
CA GLY A 15 -2.63 9.10 10.13
C GLY A 15 -1.10 9.12 10.08
N GLU A 16 -0.48 8.91 11.23
CA GLU A 16 0.97 8.76 11.42
C GLU A 16 1.43 7.37 10.98
N TRP A 17 1.30 7.08 9.68
CA TRP A 17 1.67 5.78 9.11
C TRP A 17 3.17 5.61 8.93
N ARG A 18 3.69 4.47 9.35
CA ARG A 18 5.11 4.13 9.14
C ARG A 18 5.28 3.31 7.87
N PRO A 19 6.46 3.39 7.21
CA PRO A 19 6.83 2.49 6.11
C PRO A 19 6.50 1.01 6.39
N ALA A 20 6.83 0.54 7.59
CA ALA A 20 6.57 -0.83 8.03
C ALA A 20 5.08 -1.20 8.03
N ASP A 21 4.17 -0.28 8.35
CA ASP A 21 2.72 -0.57 8.31
C ASP A 21 2.25 -0.88 6.89
N ILE A 22 2.78 -0.15 5.90
CA ILE A 22 2.48 -0.37 4.48
C ILE A 22 3.13 -1.67 3.99
N GLU A 23 4.40 -1.91 4.32
CA GLU A 23 5.13 -3.12 3.91
C GLU A 23 4.53 -4.41 4.50
N ILE A 24 4.12 -4.40 5.77
CA ILE A 24 3.42 -5.53 6.40
C ILE A 24 2.10 -5.79 5.68
N THR A 25 1.32 -4.74 5.42
CA THR A 25 0.04 -4.87 4.71
C THR A 25 0.27 -5.42 3.30
N ALA A 26 1.23 -4.87 2.55
CA ALA A 26 1.59 -5.35 1.23
C ALA A 26 1.99 -6.83 1.22
N SER A 27 2.79 -7.27 2.21
CA SER A 27 3.23 -8.66 2.33
C SER A 27 2.06 -9.63 2.56
N GLN A 28 1.05 -9.21 3.33
CA GLN A 28 -0.15 -10.02 3.58
C GLN A 28 -1.01 -10.22 2.32
N TYR A 29 -0.92 -9.29 1.37
CA TYR A 29 -1.59 -9.37 0.06
C TYR A 29 -0.68 -9.95 -1.04
N ALA A 30 0.44 -10.59 -0.68
CA ALA A 30 1.42 -11.13 -1.61
C ALA A 30 1.94 -10.10 -2.66
N MET A 31 1.86 -8.81 -2.34
CA MET A 31 2.39 -7.75 -3.19
C MET A 31 3.92 -7.80 -3.20
N LYS A 32 4.50 -7.59 -4.38
CA LYS A 32 5.93 -7.37 -4.51
C LYS A 32 6.20 -5.89 -4.25
N PHE A 33 7.27 -5.60 -3.52
CA PHE A 33 7.73 -4.22 -3.36
C PHE A 33 9.24 -4.15 -3.44
N ARG A 34 9.73 -3.07 -4.03
CA ARG A 34 11.17 -2.82 -4.19
C ARG A 34 11.49 -1.36 -3.93
N LYS A 35 12.67 -1.11 -3.37
CA LYS A 35 13.26 0.24 -3.30
C LYS A 35 13.80 0.59 -4.67
N VAL A 36 13.19 1.56 -5.35
CA VAL A 36 13.60 2.00 -6.70
C VAL A 36 14.56 3.18 -6.63
N THR A 37 14.32 4.09 -5.69
CA THR A 37 15.20 5.21 -5.36
C THR A 37 15.34 5.28 -3.85
N GLY A 38 16.38 5.94 -3.33
CA GLY A 38 16.66 6.00 -1.89
C GLY A 38 15.52 6.56 -1.02
N THR A 39 14.45 7.09 -1.63
CA THR A 39 13.28 7.64 -0.94
C THR A 39 11.96 6.95 -1.27
N HIS A 40 11.84 6.23 -2.40
CA HIS A 40 10.58 5.63 -2.84
C HIS A 40 10.62 4.11 -2.84
N VAL A 41 9.55 3.52 -2.32
CA VAL A 41 9.23 2.10 -2.48
C VAL A 41 8.09 1.98 -3.47
N VAL A 42 8.27 1.10 -4.46
CA VAL A 42 7.27 0.80 -5.48
C VAL A 42 6.64 -0.55 -5.19
N PHE A 43 5.32 -0.58 -5.13
CA PHE A 43 4.47 -1.75 -4.93
C PHE A 43 3.86 -2.20 -6.26
N THR A 44 3.90 -3.50 -6.51
CA THR A 44 3.36 -4.15 -7.72
C THR A 44 2.71 -5.48 -7.36
N HIS A 45 1.72 -5.91 -8.16
CA HIS A 45 1.08 -7.22 -8.01
C HIS A 45 0.67 -7.74 -9.40
N PRO A 46 0.84 -9.04 -9.73
CA PRO A 46 0.52 -9.56 -11.06
C PRO A 46 -0.94 -9.38 -11.48
N SER A 47 -1.88 -9.36 -10.54
CA SER A 47 -3.31 -9.16 -10.86
C SER A 47 -3.69 -7.73 -11.26
N VAL A 48 -2.84 -6.74 -11.01
CA VAL A 48 -3.11 -5.33 -11.35
C VAL A 48 -1.94 -4.74 -12.14
N PRO A 49 -2.18 -4.16 -13.34
CA PRO A 49 -1.09 -3.63 -14.16
C PRO A 49 -0.47 -2.35 -13.57
N ASP A 50 -1.20 -1.65 -12.70
CA ASP A 50 -0.74 -0.42 -12.07
C ASP A 50 0.24 -0.67 -10.93
N CYS A 51 1.15 0.27 -10.72
CA CYS A 51 2.08 0.28 -9.59
C CYS A 51 1.86 1.53 -8.72
N VAL A 52 2.13 1.39 -7.41
CA VAL A 52 2.04 2.50 -6.46
C VAL A 52 3.43 2.81 -5.92
N ALA A 53 3.88 4.05 -6.09
CA ALA A 53 5.12 4.54 -5.50
C ALA A 53 4.82 5.36 -4.23
N VAL A 54 5.42 4.97 -3.11
CA VAL A 54 5.26 5.63 -1.81
C VAL A 54 6.60 6.19 -1.35
N PRO A 55 6.70 7.51 -1.05
CA PRO A 55 7.89 8.08 -0.45
C PRO A 55 7.97 7.69 1.03
N MET A 56 8.96 6.87 1.39
CA MET A 56 9.11 6.30 2.74
C MET A 56 10.17 6.99 3.61
N LYS A 57 10.91 7.98 3.07
CA LYS A 57 11.89 8.77 3.83
C LYS A 57 11.26 9.90 4.66
N GLN A 58 10.01 10.23 4.38
CA GLN A 58 9.26 11.32 5.03
C GLN A 58 7.89 10.81 5.47
N LYS A 59 7.14 11.64 6.21
CA LYS A 59 5.75 11.35 6.57
C LYS A 59 4.96 10.95 5.32
N ILE A 60 4.32 9.78 5.37
CA ILE A 60 3.53 9.26 4.25
C ILE A 60 2.27 10.12 4.14
N ARG A 61 2.14 10.82 3.01
CA ARG A 61 0.97 11.67 2.75
C ARG A 61 -0.26 10.80 2.47
N ALA A 62 -1.44 11.30 2.86
CA ALA A 62 -2.70 10.60 2.67
C ALA A 62 -2.98 10.18 1.22
N VAL A 63 -2.50 10.94 0.23
CA VAL A 63 -2.63 10.59 -1.18
C VAL A 63 -1.95 9.26 -1.52
N HIS A 64 -0.79 8.96 -0.92
CA HIS A 64 -0.08 7.71 -1.16
C HIS A 64 -0.75 6.54 -0.46
N VAL A 65 -1.27 6.76 0.76
CA VAL A 65 -2.06 5.74 1.48
C VAL A 65 -3.32 5.39 0.71
N LYS A 66 -4.05 6.39 0.20
CA LYS A 66 -5.24 6.17 -0.63
C LYS A 66 -4.90 5.41 -1.92
N ALA A 67 -3.79 5.74 -2.58
CA ALA A 67 -3.36 5.02 -3.78
C ALA A 67 -3.03 3.55 -3.48
N PHE A 68 -2.34 3.28 -2.37
CA PHE A 68 -2.03 1.94 -1.90
C PHE A 68 -3.30 1.13 -1.60
N VAL A 69 -4.22 1.71 -0.82
CA VAL A 69 -5.52 1.11 -0.50
C VAL A 69 -6.31 0.81 -1.78
N ALA A 70 -6.40 1.75 -2.72
CA ALA A 70 -7.11 1.56 -3.97
C ALA A 70 -6.50 0.47 -4.86
N MET A 71 -5.20 0.20 -4.73
CA MET A 71 -4.55 -0.94 -5.40
C MET A 71 -5.00 -2.26 -4.76
N VAL A 72 -5.04 -2.33 -3.43
CA VAL A 72 -5.55 -3.52 -2.71
C VAL A 72 -7.03 -3.75 -2.97
N ASP A 73 -7.85 -2.70 -2.98
CA ASP A 73 -9.29 -2.79 -3.28
C ASP A 73 -9.54 -3.38 -4.69
N ARG A 74 -8.70 -3.00 -5.66
CA ARG A 74 -8.76 -3.58 -7.01
C ARG A 74 -8.36 -5.05 -7.05
N MET A 75 -7.37 -5.44 -6.24
CA MET A 75 -7.00 -6.85 -6.11
C MET A 75 -8.14 -7.67 -5.48
N ASP A 76 -8.74 -7.17 -4.40
CA ASP A 76 -9.90 -7.81 -3.74
C ASP A 76 -11.10 -7.94 -4.70
N ALA A 77 -11.30 -6.98 -5.60
CA ALA A 77 -12.36 -7.01 -6.60
C ALA A 77 -12.12 -8.03 -7.72
N LEU A 78 -10.86 -8.34 -8.04
CA LEU A 78 -10.47 -9.30 -9.09
C LEU A 78 -10.39 -10.75 -8.57
N ASP A 79 -10.24 -10.94 -7.26
CA ASP A 79 -10.22 -12.27 -6.60
C ASP A 79 -11.64 -12.80 -6.30
N ARG A 80 -12.67 -11.98 -6.52
CA ARG A 80 -14.10 -12.35 -6.40
C ARG A 80 -14.66 -12.88 -7.71
#